data_AF-A0A9D8JPN8-F1
#
_entry.id   AF-A0A9D8JPN8-F1
#
_cell.length_a   1.000
_cell.length_b   1.000
_cell.length_c   1.000
_cell.angle_alpha   90.00
_cell.angle_beta   90.00
_cell.angle_gamma   90.00
#
_symmetry.space_group_name_H-M   'P 1'
#
loop_
_entity.id
_entity.type
_entity.pdbx_description
1 polymer ?
#
loop_
_entity_poly.entity_id
_entity_poly.type
_entity_poly.pdbx_seq_one_letter_code
_entity_poly.pdbx_strand_id
1 'polypeptide(L)'
;MKKIPPKIKKKLKTEAKKWDSSIAQEKPEEVSRLIEKADLFVAYRPPRQPVSVRLDPFDLALLKRIARNKGLPFTQLMSMWLHEKVEQEKIRVGA
;
A
#
# COMPACT_ATOMS: atom_id res chain seq x y z
N MET A 1 -16.90 -11.29 0.30
CA MET A 1 -16.93 -9.80 0.37
C MET A 1 -18.25 -9.37 1.01
N LYS A 2 -18.23 -8.60 2.10
CA LYS A 2 -19.46 -8.06 2.70
C LYS A 2 -20.03 -6.98 1.77
N LYS A 3 -21.31 -7.06 1.43
CA LYS A 3 -21.99 -6.07 0.57
C LYS A 3 -22.02 -4.72 1.28
N ILE A 4 -21.70 -3.65 0.56
CA ILE A 4 -21.74 -2.28 1.08
C ILE A 4 -23.19 -1.93 1.46
N PRO A 5 -23.44 -1.39 2.66
CA PRO A 5 -24.76 -0.94 3.07
C PRO A 5 -25.42 0.03 2.07
N PRO A 6 -26.73 -0.09 1.82
CA PRO A 6 -27.43 0.68 0.78
C PRO A 6 -27.40 2.20 1.02
N LYS A 7 -27.38 2.63 2.29
CA LYS A 7 -27.24 4.06 2.66
C LYS A 7 -25.90 4.64 2.21
N ILE A 8 -24.81 3.90 2.42
CA ILE A 8 -23.45 4.30 2.00
C ILE A 8 -23.38 4.34 0.48
N LYS A 9 -23.95 3.35 -0.21
CA LYS A 9 -24.01 3.31 -1.67
C LYS A 9 -24.73 4.53 -2.26
N LYS A 10 -25.84 4.97 -1.65
CA LYS A 10 -26.58 6.17 -2.08
C LYS A 10 -25.75 7.45 -1.86
N LYS A 11 -25.08 7.57 -0.72
CA LYS A 11 -24.21 8.72 -0.40
C LYS A 11 -23.03 8.83 -1.37
N LEU A 12 -22.34 7.72 -1.63
CA LEU A 12 -21.24 7.67 -2.59
C LEU A 12 -21.71 8.03 -4.01
N LYS A 13 -22.89 7.57 -4.42
CA LYS A 13 -23.45 7.92 -5.74
C LYS A 13 -23.76 9.42 -5.86
N THR A 14 -24.26 10.06 -4.79
CA THR A 14 -24.49 11.51 -4.80
C THR A 14 -23.21 12.32 -4.79
N GLU A 15 -22.18 11.83 -4.10
CA GLU A 15 -20.86 12.46 -4.05
C GLU A 15 -20.17 12.38 -5.42
N ALA A 16 -20.16 11.19 -6.04
CA ALA A 16 -19.62 11.01 -7.38
C ALA A 16 -20.25 11.97 -8.40
N LYS A 17 -21.58 12.10 -8.41
CA LYS A 17 -22.26 13.06 -9.29
C LYS A 17 -21.83 14.51 -9.05
N LYS A 18 -21.62 14.91 -7.80
CA LYS A 18 -21.16 16.27 -7.47
C LYS A 18 -19.75 16.50 -8.00
N TRP A 19 -18.87 15.51 -7.87
CA TRP A 19 -17.51 15.57 -8.39
C TRP A 19 -17.51 15.63 -9.91
N ASP A 20 -18.29 14.79 -10.59
CA ASP A 20 -18.43 14.81 -12.05
C ASP A 20 -18.89 16.17 -12.56
N SER A 21 -19.89 16.78 -11.92
CA SER A 21 -20.37 18.12 -12.26
C SER A 21 -19.33 19.22 -12.00
N SER A 22 -18.55 19.10 -10.92
CA SER A 22 -17.47 20.05 -10.58
C SER A 22 -16.36 20.00 -11.61
N ILE A 23 -15.87 18.79 -11.92
CA ILE A 23 -14.77 18.56 -12.87
C ILE A 23 -15.16 19.04 -14.28
N ALA A 24 -16.42 18.82 -14.69
CA ALA A 24 -16.90 19.27 -16.00
C ALA A 24 -16.90 20.79 -16.18
N GLN A 25 -16.86 21.57 -15.09
CA GLN A 25 -16.82 23.03 -15.12
C GLN A 25 -15.40 23.60 -15.00
N GLU A 26 -14.39 22.77 -14.72
CA GLU A 26 -13.01 23.21 -14.57
C GLU A 26 -12.39 23.61 -15.92
N LYS A 27 -11.79 24.79 -15.98
CA LYS A 27 -11.09 25.26 -17.18
C LYS A 27 -9.69 24.64 -17.25
N PRO A 28 -9.23 24.20 -18.44
CA PRO A 28 -7.89 23.63 -18.60
C PRO A 28 -6.75 24.53 -18.08
N GLU A 29 -6.92 25.85 -18.20
CA GLU A 29 -5.96 26.87 -17.75
C GLU A 29 -5.83 26.92 -16.22
N GLU A 30 -6.93 26.77 -15.50
CA GLU A 30 -6.97 26.78 -14.03
C GLU A 30 -6.35 25.51 -13.47
N VAL A 31 -6.63 24.36 -14.09
CA VAL A 31 -6.03 23.06 -13.73
C VAL A 31 -4.52 23.08 -13.94
N SER A 32 -4.04 23.65 -15.06
CA SER A 32 -2.61 23.75 -15.36
C SER A 32 -1.86 24.57 -14.30
N ARG A 33 -2.43 25.70 -13.87
CA ARG A 33 -1.86 26.53 -12.78
C ARG A 33 -1.83 25.80 -11.44
N LEU A 34 -2.79 24.94 -11.16
CA LEU A 34 -2.83 24.14 -9.93
C LEU A 34 -1.77 23.03 -9.96
N ILE A 35 -1.57 22.39 -11.12
CA ILE A 35 -0.52 21.38 -11.30
C ILE A 35 0.87 22.00 -11.15
N GLU A 36 1.10 23.17 -11.74
CA GLU A 36 2.38 23.89 -11.64
C GLU A 36 2.70 24.33 -10.20
N LYS A 37 1.67 24.62 -9.39
CA LYS A 37 1.80 24.98 -7.98
C LYS A 37 1.86 23.78 -7.04
N ALA A 38 1.57 22.57 -7.52
CA ALA A 38 1.54 21.41 -6.67
C ALA A 38 2.97 20.96 -6.33
N ASP A 39 3.26 20.85 -5.03
CA ASP A 39 4.51 20.27 -4.59
C ASP A 39 4.59 18.81 -5.03
N LEU A 40 5.74 18.43 -5.59
CA LEU A 40 6.02 17.04 -5.92
C LEU A 40 6.02 16.23 -4.63
N PHE A 41 5.14 15.23 -4.57
CA PHE A 41 5.17 14.26 -3.49
C PHE A 41 6.42 13.39 -3.61
N VAL A 42 7.50 13.79 -2.93
CA VAL A 42 8.72 13.01 -2.83
C VAL A 42 8.60 12.10 -1.62
N ALA A 43 8.09 10.88 -1.84
CA ALA A 43 8.13 9.85 -0.83
C ALA A 43 9.59 9.42 -0.59
N TYR A 44 10.20 9.92 0.48
CA TYR A 44 11.51 9.44 0.91
C TYR A 44 11.43 7.95 1.25
N ARG A 45 12.06 7.12 0.42
CA ARG A 45 12.28 5.71 0.73
C ARG A 45 13.73 5.56 1.17
N PRO A 46 13.99 5.17 2.43
CA PRO A 46 15.36 4.95 2.85
C PRO A 46 15.99 3.87 1.94
N PRO A 47 17.25 4.06 1.50
CA PRO A 47 17.94 3.07 0.70
C PRO A 47 18.01 1.77 1.49
N ARG A 48 17.55 0.68 0.87
CA ARG A 48 17.62 -0.66 1.47
C ARG A 48 18.93 -1.32 1.06
N GLN A 49 19.65 -1.88 2.03
CA GLN A 49 20.81 -2.70 1.73
C GLN A 49 20.35 -4.07 1.20
N PRO A 50 20.79 -4.50 0.00
CA PRO A 50 20.48 -5.83 -0.49
C PRO A 50 21.26 -6.87 0.34
N VAL A 51 20.57 -7.92 0.79
CA VAL A 51 21.17 -9.04 1.53
C VAL A 51 20.85 -10.33 0.79
N SER A 52 21.88 -11.14 0.56
CA SER A 52 21.71 -12.48 -0.03
C SER A 52 21.66 -13.53 1.06
N VAL A 53 20.60 -14.34 1.07
CA VAL A 53 20.39 -15.42 2.04
C VAL A 53 20.19 -16.73 1.29
N ARG A 54 20.83 -17.80 1.75
CA ARG A 54 20.58 -19.15 1.23
C ARG A 54 19.41 -19.76 1.99
N LEU A 55 18.42 -20.25 1.26
CA LEU A 55 17.21 -20.87 1.78
C LEU A 55 17.02 -22.24 1.11
N ASP A 56 16.37 -23.16 1.82
CA ASP A 56 15.92 -24.41 1.22
C ASP A 56 14.94 -24.10 0.06
N PRO A 57 15.10 -24.71 -1.12
CA PRO A 57 14.16 -24.56 -2.22
C PRO A 57 12.70 -24.87 -1.85
N PHE A 58 12.47 -25.84 -0.97
CA PHE A 58 11.15 -26.22 -0.49
C PHE A 58 10.52 -25.10 0.34
N ASP A 59 11.26 -24.54 1.29
CA ASP A 59 10.80 -23.42 2.11
C ASP A 59 10.50 -22.19 1.26
N LEU A 60 11.33 -21.91 0.27
CA LEU A 60 11.11 -20.82 -0.67
C LEU A 60 9.81 -21.02 -1.47
N ALA A 61 9.51 -22.24 -1.91
CA ALA A 61 8.27 -22.55 -2.61
C ALA A 61 7.04 -22.39 -1.70
N LEU A 62 7.12 -22.87 -0.46
CA LEU A 62 6.05 -22.72 0.53
C LEU A 62 5.79 -21.25 0.84
N LEU A 63 6.85 -20.47 1.06
CA LEU A 63 6.77 -19.03 1.31
C LEU A 63 6.09 -18.29 0.16
N LYS A 64 6.45 -18.59 -1.10
CA LYS A 64 5.81 -18.00 -2.29
C LYS A 64 4.31 -18.31 -2.32
N ARG A 65 3.91 -19.54 -1.97
CA ARG A 65 2.49 -19.94 -1.89
C ARG A 65 1.75 -19.14 -0.81
N ILE A 66 2.32 -19.00 0.38
CA ILE A 66 1.73 -18.20 1.47
C ILE A 66 1.59 -16.74 1.05
N ALA A 67 2.63 -16.16 0.46
CA ALA A 67 2.64 -14.77 0.01
C ALA A 67 1.56 -14.49 -1.05
N ARG A 68 1.39 -15.42 -2.00
CA ARG A 68 0.33 -15.34 -3.02
C ARG A 68 -1.07 -15.31 -2.41
N ASN A 69 -1.34 -16.14 -1.40
CA ASN A 69 -2.62 -16.15 -0.70
C ASN A 69 -2.89 -14.84 0.06
N LYS A 70 -1.83 -14.15 0.49
CA LYS A 70 -1.91 -12.84 1.16
C LYS A 70 -1.91 -11.65 0.21
N GLY A 71 -1.74 -11.87 -1.10
CA GLY A 71 -1.67 -10.79 -2.10
C GLY A 71 -0.41 -9.92 -1.99
N LEU A 72 0.69 -10.47 -1.46
CA LEU A 72 1.95 -9.74 -1.24
C LEU A 72 3.13 -10.44 -1.95
N PRO A 73 4.15 -9.69 -2.38
CA PRO A 73 5.43 -10.28 -2.81
C PRO A 73 6.09 -11.07 -1.68
N PHE A 74 6.70 -12.23 -2.00
CA PHE A 74 7.34 -13.08 -0.98
C PHE A 74 8.50 -12.37 -0.24
N THR A 75 9.22 -11.49 -0.91
CA THR A 75 10.29 -10.67 -0.31
C THR A 75 9.74 -9.68 0.70
N GLN A 76 8.58 -9.08 0.44
CA GLN A 76 7.91 -8.18 1.36
C GLN A 76 7.40 -8.95 2.59
N LEU A 77 6.81 -10.13 2.38
CA LEU A 77 6.37 -11.01 3.48
C LEU A 77 7.55 -11.36 4.41
N MET A 78 8.70 -11.76 3.84
CA MET A 78 9.91 -12.04 4.64
C MET A 78 10.37 -10.82 5.42
N SER A 79 10.41 -9.63 4.79
CA SER A 79 10.81 -8.40 5.48
C SER A 79 9.90 -8.08 6.67
N MET A 80 8.60 -8.32 6.54
CA MET A 80 7.63 -8.12 7.62
C MET A 80 7.84 -9.12 8.75
N TRP A 81 7.97 -10.41 8.43
CA TRP A 81 8.22 -11.45 9.44
C TRP A 81 9.56 -11.28 10.15
N LEU A 82 10.60 -10.85 9.45
CA LEU A 82 11.88 -10.53 10.06
C LEU A 82 11.72 -9.41 11.09
N HIS A 83 11.02 -8.33 10.73
CA HIS A 83 10.78 -7.23 11.65
C HIS A 83 9.96 -7.66 12.86
N GLU A 84 8.87 -8.42 12.64
CA GLU A 84 8.04 -8.97 13.71
C GLU A 84 8.86 -9.84 14.68
N LYS A 85 9.73 -10.71 14.15
CA LYS A 85 10.58 -11.56 14.99
C LYS A 85 11.62 -10.77 15.77
N VAL A 86 12.24 -9.77 15.16
CA VAL A 86 13.18 -8.88 15.86
C VAL A 86 12.50 -8.16 17.02
N GLU A 87 11.29 -7.64 16.82
CA GLU A 87 10.54 -6.98 17.90
C GLU A 87 10.14 -7.95 19.02
N GLN A 88 9.73 -9.18 18.67
CA GLN A 88 9.45 -10.22 19.66
C GLN A 88 10.69 -10.57 20.51
N GLU A 89 11.87 -10.66 19.89
CA GLU A 89 13.11 -10.95 20.60
C GLU A 89 13.56 -9.78 21.49
N LYS A 90 13.37 -8.51 21.07
CA LYS A 90 13.65 -7.35 21.94
C LYS A 90 12.86 -7.40 23.24
N ILE A 91 11.55 -7.64 23.14
CA ILE A 91 10.64 -7.76 24.29
C ILE A 91 11.10 -8.91 25.21
N ARG A 92 11.52 -10.03 24.62
CA ARG A 92 11.97 -11.22 25.37
C ARG A 92 13.30 -11.01 26.10
N VAL A 93 14.23 -10.28 25.49
CA VAL A 93 15.57 -10.03 26.03
C VAL A 93 15.57 -8.85 27.01
N GLY A 94 14.47 -8.08 27.12
CA GLY A 94 14.37 -6.95 28.03
C GLY A 94 15.22 -5.75 27.57
N ALA A 95 15.27 -5.52 26.26
CA ALA A 95 15.92 -4.37 25.63
C ALA A 95 14.93 -3.25 25.33
#